data_AF-A0A7V8F1H9-F1
#
_entry.id   AF-A0A7V8F1H9-F1
#
_cell.length_a   1.000
_cell.length_b   1.000
_cell.length_c   1.000
_cell.angle_alpha   90.00
_cell.angle_beta   90.00
_cell.angle_gamma   90.00
#
_symmetry.space_group_name_H-M   'P 1'
#
loop_
_entity.id
_entity.type
_entity.pdbx_description
1 polymer ?
#
loop_
_entity_poly.entity_id
_entity_poly.type
_entity_poly.pdbx_seq_one_letter_code
_entity_poly.pdbx_strand_id
1 'polypeptide(L)'
;MTAATDTLLTALDACDMLEIDGLHAFDFTLDEQRLLIECMDGRAAKRWSFTLAQLQAATFDQALQSWTLVGDSGEHRLVCMSAFSARDEEEGEHEDA
;
A
#
# COMPACT_ATOMS: atom_id res chain seq x y z
N MET A 1 8.27 16.41 13.67
CA MET A 1 9.37 15.71 12.99
C MET A 1 9.15 14.22 13.16
N THR A 2 8.41 13.61 12.25
CA THR A 2 8.46 12.17 12.01
C THR A 2 8.91 12.08 10.57
N ALA A 3 10.17 11.67 10.38
CA ALA A 3 10.72 11.45 9.05
C ALA A 3 9.76 10.51 8.31
N ALA A 4 9.28 10.96 7.15
CA ALA A 4 8.47 10.18 6.23
C ALA A 4 9.32 9.00 5.76
N THR A 5 9.37 7.96 6.59
CA THR A 5 9.93 6.68 6.21
C THR A 5 8.87 6.12 5.29
N ASP A 6 9.22 6.01 4.01
CA ASP A 6 8.42 5.46 2.92
C ASP A 6 7.86 4.10 3.37
N THR A 7 6.70 4.13 4.01
CA THR A 7 6.05 2.99 4.64
C THR A 7 4.67 2.90 4.04
N LEU A 8 4.15 1.67 3.97
CA LEU A 8 2.81 1.41 3.46
C LEU A 8 1.76 2.32 4.11
N LEU A 9 1.92 2.68 5.39
CA LEU A 9 1.04 3.61 6.10
C LEU A 9 1.01 5.01 5.45
N THR A 10 2.17 5.57 5.10
CA THR A 10 2.25 6.86 4.40
C THR A 10 1.65 6.77 3.00
N ALA A 11 1.92 5.67 2.29
CA ALA A 11 1.34 5.45 0.97
C ALA A 11 -0.19 5.37 1.04
N LEU A 12 -0.75 4.68 2.04
CA LEU A 12 -2.19 4.56 2.26
C LEU A 12 -2.86 5.89 2.65
N ASP A 13 -2.16 6.75 3.40
CA ASP A 13 -2.68 8.07 3.81
C ASP A 13 -2.92 9.00 2.60
N ALA A 14 -2.08 8.90 1.57
CA ALA A 14 -2.20 9.64 0.31
C ALA A 14 -2.88 8.84 -0.82
N CYS A 15 -3.37 7.64 -0.53
CA CYS A 15 -3.98 6.74 -1.50
C CYS A 15 -5.49 6.96 -1.53
N ASP A 16 -6.04 7.08 -2.74
CA ASP A 16 -7.50 7.14 -2.94
C ASP A 16 -8.10 5.79 -3.34
N MET A 17 -7.26 4.87 -3.86
CA MET A 17 -7.69 3.58 -4.38
C MET A 17 -6.63 2.51 -4.15
N LEU A 18 -7.03 1.41 -3.51
CA LEU A 18 -6.14 0.31 -3.18
C LEU A 18 -6.47 -0.91 -4.05
N GLU A 19 -5.47 -1.59 -4.60
CA GLU A 19 -5.66 -2.90 -5.22
C GLU A 19 -5.09 -3.98 -4.32
N ILE A 20 -5.85 -5.05 -4.07
CA ILE A 20 -5.40 -6.23 -3.32
C ILE A 20 -5.52 -7.49 -4.18
N ASP A 21 -4.41 -8.16 -4.47
CA ASP A 21 -4.33 -9.37 -5.31
C ASP A 21 -5.04 -9.23 -6.68
N GLY A 22 -5.02 -8.03 -7.27
CA GLY A 22 -5.72 -7.72 -8.53
C GLY A 22 -7.19 -7.28 -8.37
N LEU A 23 -7.69 -7.16 -7.14
CA LEU A 23 -9.04 -6.66 -6.84
C LEU A 23 -8.98 -5.19 -6.41
N HIS A 24 -9.73 -4.34 -7.11
CA HIS A 24 -9.81 -2.91 -6.78
C HIS A 24 -10.74 -2.69 -5.58
N ALA A 25 -10.18 -2.15 -4.51
CA ALA A 25 -10.84 -1.75 -3.28
C ALA A 25 -10.86 -0.22 -3.16
N PHE A 26 -12.07 0.33 -3.28
CA PHE A 26 -12.34 1.75 -3.06
C PHE A 26 -12.77 2.02 -1.61
N ASP A 27 -13.23 1.00 -0.91
CA ASP A 27 -13.68 1.09 0.47
C ASP A 27 -12.61 0.47 1.37
N PHE A 28 -11.74 1.30 1.93
CA PHE A 28 -10.74 0.88 2.89
C PHE A 28 -10.63 1.91 4.00
N THR A 29 -10.36 1.43 5.20
CA THR A 29 -10.21 2.26 6.39
C THR A 29 -8.92 1.88 7.09
N LEU A 30 -8.02 2.85 7.21
CA LEU A 30 -6.80 2.71 7.99
C LEU A 30 -7.01 3.34 9.37
N ASP A 31 -6.97 2.51 10.42
CA ASP A 31 -6.99 2.94 11.81
C ASP A 31 -5.59 2.87 12.43
N GLU A 32 -5.43 3.42 13.64
CA GLU A 32 -4.20 3.35 14.46
C GLU A 32 -3.83 1.92 14.92
N GLN A 33 -4.60 0.90 14.55
CA GLN A 33 -4.38 -0.49 14.98
C GLN A 33 -4.33 -1.47 13.80
N ARG A 34 -5.05 -1.18 12.71
CA ARG A 34 -5.21 -2.09 11.58
C ARG A 34 -5.71 -1.35 10.33
N LEU A 35 -5.47 -1.95 9.18
CA LEU A 35 -6.09 -1.63 7.91
C LEU A 35 -7.24 -2.61 7.66
N LEU A 36 -8.41 -2.06 7.33
CA LEU A 36 -9.57 -2.80 6.83
C LEU A 36 -9.77 -2.46 5.37
N ILE A 37 -9.94 -3.48 4.54
CA ILE A 37 -10.15 -3.33 3.10
C ILE A 37 -11.41 -4.10 2.74
N GLU A 38 -12.35 -3.45 2.07
CA GLU A 38 -13.59 -4.03 1.58
C GLU A 38 -13.71 -3.81 0.07
N CYS A 39 -13.95 -4.89 -0.68
CA CYS A 39 -14.17 -4.80 -2.12
C CYS A 39 -15.23 -5.80 -2.59
N MET A 40 -15.74 -5.57 -3.80
CA MET A 40 -16.73 -6.43 -4.42
C MET A 40 -16.09 -7.23 -5.55
N ASP A 41 -15.91 -8.53 -5.35
CA ASP A 41 -15.56 -9.48 -6.41
C ASP A 41 -16.85 -9.95 -7.10
N GLY A 42 -17.28 -9.20 -8.10
CA GLY A 42 -18.54 -9.40 -8.81
C GLY A 42 -19.76 -9.18 -7.90
N ARG A 43 -20.28 -10.25 -7.31
CA ARG A 43 -21.41 -10.20 -6.34
C ARG A 43 -21.01 -10.56 -4.91
N ALA A 44 -19.76 -10.96 -4.69
CA ALA A 44 -19.26 -11.35 -3.39
C ALA A 44 -18.49 -10.19 -2.75
N ALA A 45 -18.89 -9.79 -1.54
CA ALA A 45 -18.09 -8.88 -0.74
C ALA A 45 -16.88 -9.62 -0.16
N LYS A 46 -15.69 -9.11 -0.47
CA LYS A 46 -14.41 -9.56 0.09
C LYS A 46 -13.93 -8.54 1.09
N ARG A 47 -13.40 -9.02 2.21
CA ARG A 47 -12.90 -8.18 3.30
C ARG A 47 -11.58 -8.73 3.80
N TRP A 48 -10.61 -7.84 3.94
CA TRP A 48 -9.30 -8.15 4.51
C TRP A 48 -9.02 -7.24 5.69
N SER A 49 -8.28 -7.77 6.66
CA SER A 49 -7.84 -7.02 7.83
C SER A 49 -6.37 -7.31 8.06
N PHE A 50 -5.55 -6.25 8.10
CA PHE A 50 -4.13 -6.35 8.37
C PHE A 50 -3.81 -5.53 9.61
N THR A 51 -3.09 -6.12 10.56
CA THR A 51 -2.61 -5.40 11.75
C THR A 51 -1.49 -4.43 11.39
N LEU A 52 -1.25 -3.42 12.23
CA LEU A 52 -0.09 -2.53 12.05
C LEU A 52 1.24 -3.28 11.96
N ALA A 53 1.43 -4.36 12.73
CA ALA A 53 2.64 -5.15 12.66
C ALA A 53 2.84 -5.79 11.27
N GLN A 54 1.77 -6.23 10.62
CA GLN A 54 1.82 -6.75 9.25
C GLN A 54 2.12 -5.63 8.25
N LEU A 55 1.49 -4.47 8.41
CA LEU A 55 1.72 -3.29 7.56
C LEU A 55 3.16 -2.78 7.67
N GLN A 56 3.75 -2.84 8.86
CA GLN A 56 5.15 -2.49 9.11
C GLN A 56 6.14 -3.55 8.61
N ALA A 57 5.75 -4.82 8.62
CA ALA A 57 6.51 -5.91 8.03
C ALA A 57 6.38 -5.99 6.49
N ALA A 58 5.54 -5.12 5.89
CA ALA A 58 5.34 -5.08 4.46
C ALA A 58 6.64 -4.75 3.74
N THR A 59 6.90 -5.46 2.65
CA THR A 59 8.06 -5.18 1.80
C THR A 59 7.61 -4.44 0.55
N PHE A 60 8.18 -3.27 0.31
CA PHE A 60 7.92 -2.52 -0.93
C PHE A 60 8.73 -3.10 -2.08
N ASP A 61 8.04 -3.46 -3.14
CA ASP A 61 8.59 -3.88 -4.42
C ASP A 61 8.57 -2.68 -5.38
N GLN A 62 9.75 -2.11 -5.63
CA GLN A 62 9.92 -0.97 -6.52
C GLN A 62 9.70 -1.34 -8.00
N ALA A 63 9.94 -2.58 -8.41
CA ALA A 63 9.73 -2.99 -9.80
C ALA A 63 8.24 -3.06 -10.13
N LEU A 64 7.43 -3.48 -9.16
CA LEU A 64 5.99 -3.62 -9.30
C LEU A 64 5.19 -2.45 -8.69
N GLN A 65 5.88 -1.47 -8.07
CA GLN A 65 5.26 -0.38 -7.29
C GLN A 65 4.19 -0.92 -6.32
N SER A 66 4.50 -2.02 -5.64
CA SER A 66 3.52 -2.76 -4.83
C SER A 66 4.10 -3.18 -3.50
N TRP A 67 3.25 -3.35 -2.50
CA TRP A 67 3.60 -3.80 -1.16
C TRP A 67 3.22 -5.25 -0.98
N THR A 68 4.17 -6.06 -0.54
CA THR A 68 3.94 -7.48 -0.22
C THR A 68 3.73 -7.64 1.27
N LEU A 69 2.61 -8.23 1.65
CA LEU A 69 2.15 -8.40 3.02
C LEU A 69 1.82 -9.85 3.29
N VAL A 70 1.99 -10.30 4.53
CA VAL A 70 1.55 -11.64 4.95
C VAL A 70 0.35 -11.49 5.88
N GLY A 71 -0.83 -11.80 5.35
CA GLY A 71 -2.10 -11.85 6.07
C GLY A 71 -2.38 -13.23 6.65
N ASP A 72 -3.55 -13.38 7.27
CA ASP A 72 -4.01 -14.68 7.80
C ASP A 72 -4.29 -15.71 6.70
N SER A 73 -4.59 -15.26 5.47
CA SER A 73 -4.87 -16.13 4.32
C SER A 73 -3.63 -16.46 3.48
N GLY A 74 -2.48 -15.86 3.78
CA GLY A 74 -1.24 -16.01 3.02
C GLY A 74 -0.61 -14.68 2.64
N GLU A 75 0.25 -14.72 1.64
CA GLU A 75 0.84 -13.52 1.05
C GLU A 75 -0.19 -12.79 0.18
N HIS A 76 -0.25 -11.47 0.34
CA HIS A 76 -1.11 -10.57 -0.40
C HIS A 76 -0.29 -9.44 -0.99
N ARG A 77 -0.64 -9.03 -2.20
CA ARG A 77 -0.04 -7.88 -2.86
C ARG A 77 -0.99 -6.70 -2.80
N LEU A 78 -0.53 -5.60 -2.23
CA LEU A 78 -1.22 -4.31 -2.24
C LEU A 78 -0.58 -3.34 -3.23
N VAL A 79 -1.40 -2.66 -4.03
CA VAL A 79 -0.95 -1.54 -4.88
C VAL A 79 -1.71 -0.31 -4.45
N CYS A 80 -1.00 0.68 -3.91
CA CYS A 80 -1.58 1.98 -3.60
C CYS A 80 -1.61 2.81 -4.88
N MET A 81 -2.80 3.05 -5.43
CA MET A 81 -2.98 3.94 -6.57
C MET A 81 -3.36 5.32 -6.04
N SER A 82 -2.40 6.24 -6.02
CA SER A 82 -2.63 7.66 -5.75
C SER A 82 -2.62 8.44 -7.07
N ALA A 83 -3.43 9.51 -7.14
CA ALA A 83 -3.41 10.43 -8.29
C ALA A 83 -2.08 11.20 -8.41
N PHE A 84 -1.27 11.19 -7.35
CA PHE A 84 0.03 11.86 -7.26
C PHE A 84 1.12 10.86 -6.85
N SER A 85 1.44 9.93 -7.74
CA SER A 85 2.76 9.30 -7.71
C SER A 85 3.70 10.04 -8.66
N ALA A 86 3.93 11.32 -8.39
CA ALA A 86 5.23 11.89 -8.73
C ALA A 86 6.19 11.22 -7.76
N ARG A 87 6.71 10.06 -8.17
CA ARG A 87 7.95 9.50 -7.65
C ARG A 87 8.91 10.68 -7.68
N ASP A 88 9.26 11.22 -6.52
CA ASP A 88 10.45 12.06 -6.43
C ASP A 88 11.60 11.08 -6.66
N GLU A 89 11.84 10.80 -7.95
CA GLU A 89 13.16 10.46 -8.42
C GLU A 89 13.97 11.70 -8.10
N GLU A 90 14.50 11.78 -6.87
CA GLU A 90 15.64 12.65 -6.59
C GLU A 90 16.63 12.33 -7.70
N GLU A 91 16.68 13.23 -8.69
CA GLU A 91 17.49 13.08 -9.87
C GLU A 91 18.89 12.81 -9.35
N GLY A 92 19.39 11.59 -9.62
CA GLY A 92 20.80 11.30 -9.53
C GLY A 92 21.50 12.11 -10.60
N GLU A 93 21.60 13.43 -10.40
CA GLU A 93 22.52 14.28 -11.12
C GLU A 93 23.91 13.85 -10.66
N HIS A 94 24.47 12.94 -11.46
CA HIS A 94 25.84 12.48 -11.41
C HIS A 94 26.79 13.66 -11.22
N GLU A 95 27.64 13.47 -10.22
CA GLU A 95 28.88 14.15 -9.91
C GLU A 95 29.74 14.59 -11.13
N ASP A 96 30.36 15.76 -10.97
CA ASP A 96 31.60 16.27 -11.59
C ASP A 96 31.73 16.40 -13.13
N ALA A 97 31.80 17.66 -13.60
CA ALA A 97 32.85 18.16 -14.49
C ALA A 97 32.88 19.70 -14.58
#